data_AF-A0A0Q9AGS9-F1
#
_entry.id   AF-A0A0Q9AGS9-F1
#
_cell.length_a   1.000
_cell.length_b   1.000
_cell.length_c   1.000
_cell.angle_alpha   90.00
_cell.angle_beta   90.00
_cell.angle_gamma   90.00
#
_symmetry.space_group_name_H-M   'P 1'
#
loop_
_entity.id
_entity.type
_entity.pdbx_description
1 polymer ?
#
loop_
_entity_poly.entity_id
_entity_poly.type
_entity_poly.pdbx_seq_one_letter_code
_entity_poly.pdbx_strand_id
1 'polypeptide(L)' 'MIKQVSHTVTGFGAADLGLALDVAYELHAPAPSTRAPEVAPQLTGLRAPAGRPHVRKVPLNRLAAMRG' A
#
# COMPACT_ATOMS: atom_id res chain seq x y z
N MET A 1 -15.49 -0.46 -43.38
CA MET A 1 -14.27 0.36 -43.58
C MET A 1 -14.27 1.47 -42.53
N ILE A 2 -13.31 1.50 -41.61
CA ILE A 2 -13.23 2.52 -40.56
C ILE A 2 -12.20 3.58 -40.98
N LYS A 3 -12.57 4.86 -40.87
CA LYS A 3 -11.66 5.99 -41.09
C LYS A 3 -11.15 6.49 -39.75
N GLN A 4 -9.83 6.60 -39.62
CA GLN A 4 -9.18 7.30 -38.53
C GLN A 4 -9.25 8.80 -38.80
N VAL A 5 -9.76 9.57 -37.84
CA VAL A 5 -9.79 11.04 -37.89
C VAL A 5 -9.06 11.54 -36.65
N SER A 6 -7.99 12.29 -36.86
CA SER A 6 -7.23 12.92 -35.78
C SER A 6 -7.82 14.28 -35.44
N HIS A 7 -8.17 14.47 -34.18
CA HIS A 7 -8.59 15.76 -33.64
C HIS A 7 -7.43 16.39 -32.89
N THR A 8 -7.01 17.57 -33.34
CA THR A 8 -6.04 18.37 -32.59
C THR A 8 -6.78 19.01 -31.43
N VAL A 9 -6.45 18.59 -30.21
CA VAL A 9 -6.98 19.19 -28.99
C VAL A 9 -5.92 20.12 -28.42
N THR A 10 -6.26 21.40 -28.26
CA THR A 10 -5.44 22.42 -27.63
C THR A 10 -5.74 22.49 -26.13
N GLY A 11 -4.90 23.19 -25.34
CA GLY A 11 -5.16 23.38 -23.91
C GLY A 11 -4.52 22.35 -22.97
N PHE A 12 -3.41 21.74 -23.37
CA PHE A 12 -2.61 20.83 -22.54
C PHE A 12 -1.21 21.37 -22.24
N GLY A 13 -1.00 22.69 -22.36
CA GLY A 13 0.26 23.32 -21.96
C GLY A 13 0.41 23.35 -20.44
N ALA A 14 1.64 23.63 -19.97
CA ALA A 14 1.90 23.72 -18.52
C ALA A 14 1.04 24.77 -17.80
N ALA A 15 0.73 25.88 -18.48
CA ALA A 15 -0.18 26.91 -17.96
C ALA A 15 -1.63 26.42 -17.86
N ASP A 16 -2.09 25.62 -18.83
CA ASP A 16 -3.45 25.08 -18.86
C ASP A 16 -3.65 24.03 -17.76
N LEU A 17 -2.61 23.26 -17.43
CA LEU A 17 -2.65 22.26 -16.36
C LEU A 17 -2.90 22.90 -14.99
N GLY A 18 -2.27 24.03 -14.68
CA GLY A 18 -2.52 24.74 -13.42
C GLY A 18 -3.97 25.16 -13.28
N LEU A 19 -4.52 25.82 -14.31
CA LEU A 19 -5.92 26.24 -14.35
C LEU A 19 -6.88 25.05 -14.26
N ALA A 20 -6.60 23.95 -14.96
CA ALA A 20 -7.44 22.75 -14.91
C ALA A 20 -7.46 22.10 -13.51
N LEU A 21 -6.33 22.11 -12.80
CA LEU A 21 -6.24 21.60 -11.43
C LEU A 21 -7.01 22.48 -10.45
N ASP A 22 -6.90 23.81 -10.58
CA ASP A 22 -7.66 24.75 -9.74
C ASP A 22 -9.17 24.55 -9.92
N VAL A 23 -9.64 24.48 -11.18
CA VAL A 23 -11.05 24.19 -11.49
C VAL A 23 -11.46 22.81 -10.97
N ALA A 24 -10.62 21.80 -11.14
CA ALA A 24 -10.91 20.46 -10.63
C ALA A 24 -11.03 20.45 -9.11
N TYR A 25 -10.20 21.21 -8.39
CA TYR A 25 -10.26 21.36 -6.95
C TYR A 25 -11.52 22.11 -6.50
N GLU A 26 -11.93 23.17 -7.19
CA GLU A 26 -13.20 23.86 -6.89
C GLU A 26 -14.41 22.92 -7.05
N LEU A 27 -14.41 22.10 -8.11
CA LEU A 27 -15.51 21.17 -8.38
C LEU A 27 -15.49 19.91 -7.51
N HIS A 28 -14.30 19.44 -7.13
CA HIS A 28 -14.09 18.19 -6.40
C HIS A 28 -13.27 18.44 -5.14
N ALA A 29 -13.61 19.50 -4.41
CA ALA A 29 -12.94 19.83 -3.17
C ALA A 29 -12.96 18.58 -2.28
N PRO A 30 -11.79 18.11 -1.81
CA PRO A 30 -11.74 16.91 -1.00
C PRO A 30 -12.57 17.15 0.25
N ALA A 31 -13.63 16.36 0.42
CA ALA A 31 -14.43 16.40 1.62
C ALA A 31 -13.51 16.20 2.83
N PRO A 32 -13.73 16.92 3.94
CA PRO A 32 -12.96 16.72 5.16
C PRO A 32 -12.99 15.23 5.49
N SER A 33 -11.82 14.63 5.64
CA SER A 33 -11.69 13.19 5.81
C SER A 33 -12.33 12.79 7.15
N THR A 34 -13.59 12.39 7.14
CA THR A 34 -14.24 11.66 8.26
C THR A 34 -13.74 10.22 8.32
N ARG A 35 -12.46 10.00 7.99
CA ARG A 35 -11.85 8.69 8.07
C ARG A 35 -11.58 8.44 9.55
N ALA A 36 -12.39 7.58 10.15
CA ALA A 36 -12.17 7.12 11.51
C ALA A 36 -10.74 6.58 11.63
N PRO A 37 -10.06 6.83 12.76
CA PRO A 37 -8.70 6.34 12.97
C PRO A 37 -8.67 4.83 12.78
N GLU A 38 -7.72 4.35 11.97
CA GLU A 38 -7.49 2.92 11.81
C GLU A 38 -7.02 2.34 13.14
N VAL A 39 -7.91 1.63 13.85
CA VAL A 39 -7.57 0.97 15.10
C VAL A 39 -6.75 -0.27 14.78
N ALA A 40 -5.48 -0.28 15.18
CA ALA A 40 -4.63 -1.45 15.06
C ALA A 40 -5.22 -2.63 15.89
N PRO A 41 -5.21 -3.87 15.36
CA PRO A 41 -5.71 -5.02 16.10
C PRO A 41 -4.90 -5.24 17.38
N GLN A 42 -5.57 -5.43 18.53
CA GLN A 42 -4.88 -5.76 19.77
C GLN A 42 -4.29 -7.17 19.65
N LEU A 43 -2.95 -7.25 19.52
CA LEU A 43 -2.20 -8.51 19.51
C LEU A 43 -2.13 -9.14 20.91
N THR A 44 -3.28 -9.38 21.52
CA THR A 44 -3.42 -10.03 22.82
C THR A 44 -2.97 -11.48 22.69
N GLY A 45 -1.82 -11.82 23.29
CA GLY A 45 -1.29 -13.19 23.32
C GLY A 45 -0.12 -13.49 22.39
N LEU A 46 0.31 -12.56 21.53
CA LEU A 46 1.47 -12.75 20.62
C LEU A 46 2.78 -12.13 21.12
N ARG A 47 2.81 -11.53 22.32
CA ARG A 47 4.05 -11.09 22.97
C ARG A 47 4.83 -12.29 23.52
N ALA A 48 5.42 -13.08 22.64
CA ALA A 48 6.49 -13.98 23.03
C ALA A 48 7.75 -13.14 23.30
N PRO A 49 8.30 -13.13 24.53
CA PRO A 49 9.55 -12.43 24.79
C PRO A 49 10.66 -13.05 23.93
N ALA A 50 11.51 -12.21 23.33
CA ALA A 50 12.66 -12.64 22.52
C ALA A 50 13.65 -13.54 23.29
N GLY A 51 13.52 -13.63 24.62
CA GLY A 51 14.30 -14.51 25.50
C GLY A 51 13.66 -15.85 25.83
N ARG A 52 12.54 -16.26 25.20
CA ARG A 52 11.95 -17.58 25.48
C ARG A 52 12.88 -18.70 24.98
N PRO A 53 13.49 -19.50 25.86
CA PRO A 53 14.34 -20.60 25.42
C PRO A 53 13.48 -21.62 24.66
N HIS A 54 13.87 -21.93 23.43
CA HIS A 54 13.19 -22.93 22.61
C HIS A 54 13.40 -24.30 23.26
N VAL A 55 12.38 -24.85 23.92
CA VAL A 55 12.40 -26.21 24.45
C VAL A 55 12.31 -27.19 23.27
N ARG A 56 13.46 -27.58 22.71
CA ARG A 56 13.53 -28.59 21.65
C ARG A 56 13.30 -29.95 22.29
N LYS A 57 12.18 -30.61 21.97
CA LYS A 57 11.89 -31.98 22.44
C LYS A 57 12.83 -33.04 21.87
N VAL A 58 13.62 -32.73 20.83
CA VAL A 58 14.54 -33.68 20.18
C VAL A 58 15.92 -33.03 20.01
N PRO A 59 17.02 -33.72 20.37
CA PRO A 59 18.37 -33.22 20.15
C PRO A 59 18.66 -33.08 18.66
N LEU A 60 19.23 -31.93 18.27
CA LEU A 60 19.66 -31.60 16.90
C LEU A 60 20.66 -32.60 16.31
N ASN A 61 21.30 -33.44 17.12
CA ASN A 61 22.24 -34.46 16.67
C ASN A 61 21.63 -35.41 15.62
N ARG A 62 20.30 -35.61 15.63
CA ARG A 62 19.61 -36.39 14.58
C ARG A 62 19.62 -35.72 13.21
N LEU A 63 19.66 -34.40 13.14
CA LEU A 63 19.70 -33.67 11.86
C LEU A 63 21.12 -33.57 11.29
N ALA A 64 22.15 -33.54 12.14
CA ALA A 64 23.53 -33.58 11.69
C ALA A 64 23.87 -34.90 10.97
N ALA A 65 23.27 -36.01 11.41
CA ALA A 65 23.45 -37.33 10.80
C ALA A 65 22.74 -37.52 9.43
N MET A 66 21.85 -36.60 9.03
CA MET A 66 21.11 -36.66 7.75
C MET A 66 21.70 -35.75 6.66
N ARG A 67 22.87 -35.13 6.92
CA ARG A 67 23.61 -34.32 5.93
C ARG A 67 24.74 -35.11 5.26
N GLY A 68 24.54 -36.40 5.07
CA GLY A 68 25.37 -37.30 4.25
C GLY A 68 24.58 -37.74 3.04
#